data_AF-A0A817KRY3-F1
#
_entry.id   AF-A0A817KRY3-F1
#
_cell.length_a   1.000
_cell.length_b   1.000
_cell.length_c   1.000
_cell.angle_alpha   90.00
_cell.angle_beta   90.00
_cell.angle_gamma   90.00
#
_symmetry.space_group_name_H-M   'P 1'
#
loop_
_entity.id
_entity.type
_entity.pdbx_description
1 polymer ?
#
loop_
_entity_poly.entity_id
_entity_poly.type
_entity_poly.pdbx_seq_one_letter_code
_entity_poly.pdbx_strand_id
1 'polypeptide(L)'
;MCADYCQQSINVTSNPLQVVALKRPNFDQESYPPVQRSFSFSASQWEQLISRLNLKAFLALDNTIGCPDCADGGAEWIQVDWIDGTKHVTFDYGRTVKGIEELMKQLRQMGEEYVSQL
;
A
#
# COMPACT_ATOMS: atom_id res chain seq x y z
N MET A 1 -8.23 11.67 16.04
CA MET A 1 -9.15 10.53 15.81
C MET A 1 -9.88 10.72 14.48
N CYS A 2 -9.63 9.84 13.52
CA CYS A 2 -10.37 9.80 12.26
C CYS A 2 -11.59 8.87 12.39
N ALA A 3 -12.76 9.34 11.97
CA ALA A 3 -14.05 8.64 12.16
C ALA A 3 -14.67 8.11 10.85
N ASP A 4 -14.15 8.51 9.69
CA ASP A 4 -14.64 8.15 8.35
C ASP A 4 -13.69 7.10 7.72
N TYR A 5 -13.45 7.11 6.41
CA TYR A 5 -12.52 6.27 5.66
C TYR A 5 -11.04 6.56 5.93
N CYS A 6 -10.59 6.22 7.15
CA CYS A 6 -9.25 6.49 7.66
C CYS A 6 -8.16 5.61 7.05
N GLN A 7 -8.53 4.45 6.53
CA GLN A 7 -7.60 3.51 5.95
C GLN A 7 -7.86 3.40 4.47
N GLN A 8 -6.77 3.53 3.72
CA GLN A 8 -6.76 3.46 2.27
C GLN A 8 -5.66 2.50 1.86
N SER A 9 -5.98 1.62 0.91
CA SER A 9 -4.98 0.71 0.35
C SER A 9 -5.29 0.38 -1.09
N ILE A 10 -4.23 -0.01 -1.81
CA ILE A 10 -4.33 -0.69 -3.09
C ILE A 10 -3.68 -2.06 -2.95
N ASN A 11 -4.26 -3.07 -3.59
CA ASN A 11 -3.68 -4.39 -3.74
C ASN A 11 -3.46 -4.65 -5.23
N VAL A 12 -2.22 -4.91 -5.63
CA VAL A 12 -1.83 -5.15 -7.02
C VAL A 12 -1.48 -6.62 -7.18
N THR A 13 -2.23 -7.35 -8.00
CA THR A 13 -2.04 -8.80 -8.21
C THR A 13 -1.60 -9.11 -9.64
N SER A 14 -0.79 -10.16 -9.81
CA SER A 14 -0.35 -10.66 -11.13
C SER A 14 -1.27 -11.72 -11.74
N ASN A 15 -2.10 -12.36 -10.92
CA ASN A 15 -3.03 -13.40 -11.38
C ASN A 15 -4.32 -13.40 -10.52
N PRO A 16 -5.43 -12.81 -10.99
CA PRO A 16 -5.53 -12.03 -12.23
C PRO A 16 -4.75 -10.71 -12.15
N LEU A 17 -4.38 -10.16 -13.31
CA LEU A 17 -3.76 -8.84 -13.41
C LEU A 17 -4.80 -7.74 -13.12
N GLN A 18 -4.75 -7.20 -11.89
CA GLN A 18 -5.69 -6.17 -11.45
C GLN A 18 -5.12 -5.34 -10.31
N VAL A 19 -5.73 -4.16 -10.10
CA VAL A 19 -5.58 -3.37 -8.89
C VAL A 19 -6.91 -3.33 -8.17
N VAL A 20 -6.92 -3.63 -6.88
CA VAL A 20 -8.10 -3.47 -6.02
C VAL A 20 -7.83 -2.31 -5.06
N ALA A 21 -8.59 -1.22 -5.19
CA ALA A 21 -8.55 -0.12 -4.24
C ALA A 21 -9.59 -0.34 -3.14
N LEU A 22 -9.27 0.04 -1.92
CA LEU A 22 -10.10 -0.09 -0.73
C LEU A 22 -10.04 1.19 0.12
N LYS A 23 -11.21 1.66 0.58
CA LYS A 23 -11.35 2.60 1.70
C LYS A 23 -12.15 1.92 2.80
N ARG A 24 -11.70 2.02 4.05
CA ARG A 24 -12.43 1.50 5.22
C ARG A 24 -12.26 2.40 6.44
N PRO A 25 -13.26 2.43 7.34
CA PRO A 25 -13.13 3.13 8.61
C PRO A 25 -12.30 2.35 9.62
N ASN A 26 -11.86 3.05 10.66
CA ASN A 26 -11.19 2.41 11.79
C ASN A 26 -12.16 1.69 12.73
N PHE A 27 -13.40 2.18 12.86
CA PHE A 27 -14.33 1.74 13.91
C PHE A 27 -15.76 1.48 13.41
N ASP A 28 -16.42 2.48 12.81
CA ASP A 28 -17.85 2.40 12.47
C ASP A 28 -18.08 1.90 11.04
N GLN A 29 -18.11 0.59 10.88
CA GLN A 29 -18.39 -0.06 9.58
C GLN A 29 -19.87 -0.05 9.21
N GLU A 30 -20.78 0.30 10.12
CA GLU A 30 -22.21 0.32 9.86
C GLU A 30 -22.59 1.64 9.16
N SER A 31 -22.13 2.77 9.71
CA SER A 31 -22.32 4.09 9.08
C SER A 31 -21.39 4.32 7.89
N TYR A 32 -20.20 3.69 7.90
CA TYR A 32 -19.19 3.83 6.85
C TYR A 32 -18.77 2.45 6.32
N PRO A 33 -19.64 1.77 5.55
CA PRO A 33 -19.30 0.45 5.00
C PRO A 33 -18.05 0.55 4.12
N PRO A 34 -17.12 -0.42 4.20
CA PRO A 34 -15.94 -0.43 3.34
C PRO A 34 -16.31 -0.36 1.86
N VAL A 35 -15.65 0.52 1.11
CA VAL A 35 -15.84 0.64 -0.33
C VAL A 35 -14.60 0.14 -1.06
N GLN A 36 -14.82 -0.69 -2.08
CA GLN A 36 -13.75 -1.23 -2.91
C GLN A 36 -14.13 -1.25 -4.38
N ARG A 37 -13.13 -1.15 -5.24
CA ARG A 37 -13.29 -1.28 -6.69
C ARG A 37 -12.07 -1.97 -7.28
N SER A 38 -12.32 -2.86 -8.24
CA SER A 38 -11.28 -3.50 -9.04
C SER A 38 -11.09 -2.76 -10.35
N PHE A 39 -9.85 -2.59 -10.76
CA PHE A 39 -9.42 -1.97 -11.99
C PHE A 39 -8.57 -2.96 -12.79
N SER A 40 -8.68 -2.91 -14.11
CA SER A 40 -7.76 -3.66 -14.97
C SER A 40 -6.34 -3.12 -14.81
N PHE A 41 -5.37 -4.03 -14.80
CA PHE A 41 -3.96 -3.68 -14.74
C PHE A 41 -3.24 -4.40 -15.87
N SER A 42 -2.41 -3.70 -16.63
CA SER A 42 -1.74 -4.32 -17.77
C SER A 42 -0.47 -5.06 -17.35
N ALA A 43 -0.05 -6.05 -18.14
CA ALA A 43 1.20 -6.78 -17.92
C ALA A 43 2.42 -5.84 -17.94
N SER A 44 2.42 -4.83 -18.82
CA SER A 44 3.52 -3.85 -18.90
C SER A 44 3.59 -2.97 -17.65
N GLN A 45 2.44 -2.53 -17.10
CA GLN A 45 2.41 -1.80 -15.83
C GLN A 45 2.90 -2.68 -14.67
N TRP A 46 2.54 -3.96 -14.66
CA TRP A 46 3.04 -4.93 -13.68
C TRP A 46 4.55 -5.12 -13.74
N GLU A 47 5.11 -5.33 -14.94
CA GLU A 47 6.56 -5.45 -15.13
C GLU A 47 7.30 -4.18 -14.70
N GLN A 48 6.75 -3.00 -15.04
CA GLN A 48 7.31 -1.73 -14.58
C GLN A 48 7.30 -1.60 -13.06
N LEU A 49 6.22 -2.00 -12.39
CA LEU A 49 6.13 -1.97 -10.93
C LEU A 49 7.15 -2.92 -10.28
N ILE A 50 7.20 -4.18 -10.73
CA ILE A 50 8.09 -5.19 -10.17
C ILE A 50 9.56 -4.88 -10.45
N SER A 51 9.89 -4.25 -11.59
CA SER A 51 11.26 -3.82 -11.88
C SER A 51 11.83 -2.81 -10.87
N ARG A 52 10.95 -2.08 -10.17
CA ARG A 52 11.32 -1.11 -9.11
C ARG A 52 11.50 -1.78 -7.74
N LEU A 53 11.01 -3.01 -7.57
CA LEU A 53 11.15 -3.76 -6.34
C LEU A 53 12.54 -4.40 -6.27
N ASN A 54 13.44 -3.79 -5.50
CA ASN A 54 14.65 -4.48 -5.04
C ASN A 54 14.29 -5.40 -3.87
N LEU A 55 13.92 -6.64 -4.17
CA LEU A 55 13.46 -7.61 -3.17
C LEU A 55 14.50 -7.81 -2.05
N LYS A 56 15.79 -7.89 -2.37
CA LYS A 56 16.86 -8.04 -1.37
C LYS A 56 16.91 -6.85 -0.40
N ALA A 57 16.80 -5.63 -0.91
CA ALA A 57 16.78 -4.43 -0.08
C ALA A 57 15.52 -4.40 0.80
N PHE A 58 14.35 -4.73 0.23
CA PHE A 58 13.09 -4.75 0.97
C PHE A 58 13.07 -5.79 2.10
N LEU A 59 13.57 -7.00 1.84
CA LEU A 59 13.64 -8.06 2.86
C LEU A 59 14.61 -7.73 4.00
N ALA A 60 15.62 -6.89 3.74
CA ALA A 60 16.59 -6.44 4.75
C ALA A 60 16.06 -5.31 5.65
N LEU A 61 14.89 -4.73 5.34
CA LEU A 61 14.27 -3.72 6.18
C LEU A 61 13.71 -4.33 7.47
N ASP A 62 13.72 -3.54 8.54
CA ASP A 62 12.95 -3.84 9.74
C ASP A 62 11.45 -3.85 9.42
N ASN A 63 10.67 -4.65 10.15
CA ASN A 63 9.21 -4.69 9.97
C ASN A 63 8.54 -3.36 10.37
N THR A 64 9.17 -2.58 11.25
CA THR A 64 8.67 -1.30 11.74
C THR A 64 9.80 -0.28 11.69
N ILE A 65 9.59 0.83 10.99
CA ILE A 65 10.58 1.90 10.81
C ILE A 65 10.01 3.19 11.38
N GLY A 66 10.67 3.76 12.39
CA GLY A 66 10.21 4.98 13.05
C GLY A 66 9.22 4.70 14.19
N CYS A 67 8.23 5.57 14.35
CA CYS A 67 7.16 5.48 15.34
C CYS A 67 5.82 5.65 14.58
N PRO A 68 5.39 4.65 13.79
CA PRO A 68 4.24 4.81 12.92
C PRO A 68 2.99 5.12 13.74
N ASP A 69 2.24 6.13 13.31
CA ASP A 69 1.03 6.64 13.98
C ASP A 69 1.24 7.20 15.40
N CYS A 70 2.49 7.45 15.82
CA CYS A 70 2.74 8.19 17.05
C CYS A 70 2.35 9.67 16.90
N ALA A 71 1.79 10.24 17.97
CA ALA A 71 1.30 11.63 18.00
C ALA A 71 0.30 11.97 16.87
N ASP A 72 -0.60 11.02 16.54
CA ASP A 72 -1.61 11.14 15.46
C ASP A 72 -0.99 11.42 14.07
N GLY A 73 0.27 11.02 13.86
CA GLY A 73 1.01 11.26 12.62
C GLY A 73 0.62 10.37 11.44
N GLY A 74 -0.15 9.30 11.66
CA GLY A 74 -0.47 8.31 10.65
C GLY A 74 0.67 7.33 10.36
N ALA A 75 0.34 6.26 9.64
CA ALA A 75 1.29 5.24 9.20
C ALA A 75 1.01 4.83 7.75
N GLU A 76 2.07 4.43 7.06
CA GLU A 76 1.99 3.75 5.77
C GLU A 76 2.60 2.35 5.92
N TRP A 77 2.21 1.46 5.02
CA TRP A 77 2.76 0.12 4.97
C TRP A 77 2.90 -0.35 3.53
N ILE A 78 3.87 -1.23 3.32
CA ILE A 78 4.03 -1.99 2.08
C ILE A 78 4.10 -3.46 2.47
N GLN A 79 3.28 -4.27 1.81
CA GLN A 79 3.36 -5.72 1.89
C GLN A 79 3.71 -6.27 0.51
N VAL A 80 4.65 -7.20 0.49
CA VAL A 80 5.01 -7.96 -0.70
C VAL A 80 4.81 -9.43 -0.40
N ASP A 81 3.97 -10.07 -1.20
CA ASP A 81 3.72 -11.51 -1.15
C ASP A 81 4.38 -12.17 -2.37
N TRP A 82 5.09 -13.28 -2.14
CA TRP A 82 5.68 -14.12 -3.18
C TRP A 82 5.41 -15.59 -2.86
N ILE A 83 5.87 -16.49 -3.72
CA ILE A 83 5.45 -17.91 -3.71
C ILE A 83 5.70 -18.62 -2.37
N ASP A 84 6.76 -18.23 -1.66
CA ASP A 84 7.23 -18.88 -0.43
C ASP A 84 7.25 -17.94 0.78
N GLY A 85 6.62 -16.77 0.71
CA GLY A 85 6.66 -15.85 1.84
C GLY A 85 5.96 -14.52 1.65
N THR A 86 5.92 -13.79 2.75
CA THR A 86 5.37 -12.45 2.85
C THR A 86 6.31 -11.58 3.67
N LYS A 87 6.42 -10.32 3.30
CA LYS A 87 7.13 -9.31 4.09
C LYS A 87 6.25 -8.07 4.17
N HIS A 88 5.97 -7.66 5.39
CA HIS A 88 5.21 -6.46 5.72
C HIS A 88 6.16 -5.46 6.41
N VAL A 89 6.18 -4.22 5.93
CA VAL A 89 6.96 -3.12 6.50
C VAL A 89 6.04 -1.94 6.74
N THR A 90 5.99 -1.46 7.97
CA THR A 90 5.22 -0.28 8.39
C THR A 90 6.16 0.87 8.74
N PHE A 91 5.83 2.09 8.32
CA PHE A 91 6.64 3.28 8.53
C PHE A 91 5.78 4.53 8.74
N ASP A 92 6.39 5.60 9.28
CA ASP A 92 5.73 6.89 9.48
C ASP A 92 5.12 7.42 8.17
N TYR A 93 3.92 7.99 8.22
CA TYR A 93 3.27 8.56 7.04
C TYR A 93 4.16 9.62 6.35
N GLY A 94 4.26 9.52 5.01
CA GLY A 94 5.04 10.43 4.17
C GLY A 94 6.54 10.20 4.20
N ARG A 95 7.06 9.34 5.10
CA ARG A 95 8.49 9.03 5.19
C ARG A 95 9.00 8.33 3.94
N THR A 96 10.21 8.63 3.52
CA THR A 96 10.89 7.87 2.46
C THR A 96 11.82 6.83 3.09
N VAL A 97 11.74 5.58 2.65
CA VAL A 97 12.59 4.47 3.13
C VAL A 97 13.68 4.20 2.10
N LYS A 98 14.94 4.26 2.55
CA LYS A 98 16.11 4.07 1.70
C LYS A 98 16.15 2.65 1.12
N GLY A 99 16.43 2.54 -0.18
CA GLY A 99 16.52 1.27 -0.91
C GLY A 99 15.22 0.84 -1.60
N ILE A 100 14.10 1.50 -1.33
CA ILE A 100 12.79 1.23 -1.97
C ILE A 100 12.07 2.52 -2.40
N GLU A 101 12.79 3.64 -2.51
CA GLU A 101 12.23 4.97 -2.77
C GLU A 101 11.39 5.01 -4.05
N GLU A 102 11.89 4.39 -5.13
CA GLU A 102 11.22 4.36 -6.42
C GLU A 102 9.95 3.51 -6.41
N LEU A 103 9.95 2.42 -5.63
CA LEU A 103 8.75 1.60 -5.43
C LEU A 103 7.70 2.38 -4.63
N MET A 104 8.10 3.02 -3.53
CA MET A 104 7.21 3.83 -2.71
C MET A 104 6.56 4.96 -3.51
N LYS A 105 7.35 5.67 -4.32
CA LYS A 105 6.86 6.74 -5.20
C LYS A 105 5.79 6.23 -6.16
N GLN A 106 6.04 5.10 -6.81
CA GLN A 106 5.08 4.50 -7.74
C GLN A 106 3.79 4.03 -7.02
N LEU A 107 3.92 3.37 -5.87
CA LEU A 107 2.78 2.88 -5.10
C LEU A 107 1.90 4.01 -4.56
N ARG A 108 2.50 5.11 -4.07
CA ARG A 108 1.75 6.30 -3.63
C ARG A 108 0.99 6.94 -4.78
N GLN A 109 1.62 7.11 -5.95
CA GLN A 109 0.97 7.65 -7.14
C GLN A 109 -0.23 6.76 -7.58
N MET A 110 -0.05 5.44 -7.59
CA MET A 110 -1.14 4.50 -7.86
C MET A 110 -2.24 4.59 -6.80
N GLY A 111 -1.86 4.75 -5.53
CA GLY A 111 -2.80 4.95 -4.42
C GLY A 111 -3.69 6.17 -4.66
N GLU A 112 -3.09 7.33 -4.93
CA GLU A 112 -3.81 8.56 -5.25
C GLU A 112 -4.74 8.39 -6.47
N GLU A 113 -4.25 7.74 -7.53
CA GLU A 113 -5.01 7.49 -8.75
C GLU A 113 -6.24 6.60 -8.53
N TYR A 114 -6.07 5.43 -7.91
CA TYR A 114 -7.16 4.45 -7.80
C TYR A 114 -8.09 4.71 -6.62
N VAL A 115 -7.57 5.22 -5.50
CA VAL A 115 -8.38 5.51 -4.31
C VAL A 115 -9.25 6.76 -4.51
N SER A 116 -8.82 7.73 -5.31
CA SER A 116 -9.65 8.90 -5.66
C SER A 116 -10.89 8.56 -6.49
N GLN A 117 -10.94 7.36 -7.07
CA GLN A 117 -12.06 6.87 -7.87
C GLN A 117 -13.08 6.06 -7.05
N LEU A 118 -12.85 5.89 -5.75
CA LEU A 118 -13.79 5.33 -4.76
C LEU A 118 -14.66 6.42 -4.17
#